data_AF-A0A183B1Y4-F1
#
_entry.id   AF-A0A183B1Y4-F1
#
_cell.length_a   1.000
_cell.length_b   1.000
_cell.length_c   1.000
_cell.angle_alpha   90.00
_cell.angle_beta   90.00
_cell.angle_gamma   90.00
#
_symmetry.space_group_name_H-M   'P 1'
#
loop_
_entity.id
_entity.type
_entity.pdbx_description
1 polymer ?
#
loop_
_entity_poly.entity_id
_entity_poly.type
_entity_poly.pdbx_seq_one_letter_code
_entity_poly.pdbx_strand_id
1 'polypeptide(L)'
;MSFHTGKCHRNLIDFFDDPKNWGETSVASGRPWRMEELRLKSNADLHELWYILLKERNMLMTMEEEHYRCLERMPNPERFEKVEESMENLLLVIEERNRAEAELENGEWIGPQVVDSLDVLGRPVKKLTSEHEEPRCADRSAQADELMWSEKTVELLRLERERRATRRREHQRRERYTSRMARWQKLDYLSESSG
;
A
#
# COMPACT_ATOMS: atom_id res chain seq x y z
N MET A 1 25.33 -16.30 33.07
CA MET A 1 24.44 -16.18 31.88
C MET A 1 24.91 -17.22 30.87
N SER A 2 24.09 -18.23 30.59
CA SER A 2 24.46 -19.35 29.71
C SER A 2 24.08 -19.01 28.28
N PHE A 3 25.02 -18.50 27.48
CA PHE A 3 24.82 -18.33 26.05
C PHE A 3 24.63 -19.71 25.42
N HIS A 4 23.45 -19.96 24.84
CA HIS A 4 23.19 -21.16 24.06
C HIS A 4 24.00 -21.08 22.76
N THR A 5 25.21 -21.63 22.78
CA THR A 5 25.97 -21.91 21.57
C THR A 5 25.40 -23.16 20.93
N GLY A 6 24.62 -23.00 19.86
CA GLY A 6 24.24 -24.13 19.03
C GLY A 6 23.15 -23.76 18.03
N LYS A 7 23.53 -23.47 16.78
CA LYS A 7 22.65 -23.72 15.64
C LYS A 7 23.47 -24.31 14.49
N CYS A 8 23.13 -25.55 14.13
CA CYS A 8 23.46 -26.14 12.85
C CYS A 8 22.92 -25.25 11.74
N HIS A 9 23.76 -24.95 10.76
CA HIS A 9 23.43 -24.19 9.56
C HIS A 9 22.38 -24.91 8.70
N ARG A 10 21.11 -24.72 9.03
CA ARG A 10 19.95 -25.06 8.17
C ARG A 10 19.69 -23.94 7.15
N ASN A 11 20.75 -23.40 6.55
CA ASN A 11 20.68 -22.08 5.91
C ASN A 11 19.71 -22.01 4.73
N LEU A 12 19.62 -23.09 3.92
CA LEU A 12 18.77 -23.11 2.73
C LEU A 12 17.48 -23.90 2.91
N ILE A 13 17.39 -24.76 3.92
CA ILE A 13 16.20 -25.60 4.11
C ILE A 13 15.03 -24.80 4.67
N ASP A 14 15.31 -23.68 5.35
CA ASP A 14 14.30 -22.73 5.84
C ASP A 14 13.51 -22.03 4.71
N PHE A 15 13.96 -22.11 3.44
CA PHE A 15 13.23 -21.62 2.27
C PHE A 15 12.22 -22.62 1.70
N PHE A 16 12.16 -23.84 2.24
CA PHE A 16 11.23 -24.87 1.80
C PHE A 16 10.35 -25.28 2.97
N ASP A 17 9.10 -25.67 2.67
CA ASP A 17 8.21 -26.24 3.68
C ASP A 17 8.77 -27.55 4.22
N ASP A 18 8.28 -27.96 5.39
CA ASP A 18 8.65 -29.21 6.02
C ASP A 18 8.54 -30.35 5.01
N PRO A 19 9.55 -31.24 4.90
CA PRO A 19 9.54 -32.34 3.92
C PRO A 19 8.33 -33.28 4.01
N LYS A 20 7.59 -33.23 5.12
CA LYS A 20 6.35 -33.99 5.33
C LYS A 20 5.16 -33.42 4.56
N ASN A 21 5.19 -32.13 4.23
CA ASN A 21 4.11 -31.41 3.56
C ASN A 21 4.26 -31.43 2.02
N TRP A 22 5.33 -32.04 1.50
CA TRP A 22 5.58 -32.11 0.06
C TRP A 22 4.60 -33.04 -0.64
N GLY A 23 3.89 -32.52 -1.66
CA GLY A 23 2.89 -33.26 -2.43
C GLY A 23 1.51 -33.33 -1.78
N GLU A 24 1.33 -32.73 -0.59
CA GLU A 24 0.01 -32.64 0.04
C GLU A 24 -0.85 -31.58 -0.65
N THR A 25 -2.13 -31.90 -0.88
CA THR A 25 -3.06 -30.98 -1.59
C THR A 25 -3.51 -29.82 -0.69
N SER A 26 -3.57 -30.03 0.62
CA SER A 26 -3.96 -29.00 1.59
C SER A 26 -3.14 -29.12 2.88
N VAL A 27 -2.31 -28.12 3.15
CA VAL A 27 -1.63 -27.95 4.44
C VAL A 27 -2.53 -27.11 5.35
N ALA A 28 -2.83 -27.59 6.55
CA ALA A 28 -3.63 -26.85 7.52
C ALA A 28 -2.87 -25.58 7.96
N SER A 29 -3.47 -24.40 7.74
CA SER A 29 -2.92 -23.12 8.19
C SER A 29 -3.82 -22.49 9.26
N GLY A 30 -3.19 -21.84 10.24
CA GLY A 30 -3.87 -21.13 11.30
C GLY A 30 -4.55 -19.85 10.82
N ARG A 31 -5.11 -19.09 11.77
CA ARG A 31 -5.63 -17.74 11.53
C ARG A 31 -4.49 -16.71 11.50
N PRO A 32 -4.68 -15.53 10.86
CA PRO A 32 -3.72 -14.42 10.95
C PRO A 32 -3.67 -13.81 12.37
N TRP A 33 -2.56 -13.15 12.69
CA TRP A 33 -2.39 -12.41 13.94
C TRP A 33 -3.28 -11.17 13.96
N ARG A 34 -4.08 -11.03 15.01
CA ARG A 34 -4.95 -9.86 15.20
C ARG A 34 -4.22 -8.74 15.93
N MET A 35 -4.53 -7.49 15.58
CA MET A 35 -3.97 -6.30 16.24
C MET A 35 -4.12 -6.34 17.77
N GLU A 36 -5.26 -6.79 18.29
CA GLU A 36 -5.53 -6.90 19.73
C GLU A 36 -4.53 -7.81 20.46
N GLU A 37 -4.11 -8.91 19.83
CA GLU A 37 -3.15 -9.84 20.40
C GLU A 37 -1.72 -9.28 20.35
N LEU A 38 -1.39 -8.61 19.25
CA LEU A 38 -0.08 -7.99 19.05
C LEU A 38 0.14 -6.82 20.02
N ARG A 39 -0.92 -6.08 20.38
CA ARG A 39 -0.86 -5.00 21.37
C ARG A 39 -0.47 -5.50 22.78
N LEU A 40 -0.75 -6.76 23.11
CA LEU A 40 -0.39 -7.37 24.39
C LEU A 40 1.07 -7.87 24.46
N LYS A 41 1.80 -7.88 23.33
CA LYS A 41 3.17 -8.39 23.24
C LYS A 41 4.22 -7.30 23.45
N SER A 42 5.39 -7.69 23.96
CA SER A 42 6.53 -6.79 24.11
C SER A 42 7.15 -6.44 22.75
N ASN A 43 7.86 -5.31 22.65
CA ASN A 43 8.55 -4.93 21.40
C ASN A 43 9.61 -5.96 20.98
N ALA A 44 10.26 -6.62 21.94
CA ALA A 44 11.22 -7.69 21.65
C ALA A 44 10.53 -8.91 21.02
N ASP A 45 9.38 -9.32 21.55
CA ASP A 45 8.61 -10.45 20.99
C ASP A 45 8.05 -10.11 19.60
N LEU A 46 7.60 -8.86 19.38
CA LEU A 46 7.13 -8.42 18.06
C LEU A 46 8.27 -8.44 17.03
N HIS A 47 9.47 -8.03 17.43
CA HIS A 47 10.64 -8.08 16.56
C HIS A 47 11.02 -9.52 16.21
N GLU A 48 11.01 -10.45 17.17
CA GLU A 48 11.22 -11.88 16.88
C GLU A 48 10.12 -12.44 15.98
N LEU A 49 8.86 -12.11 16.24
CA LEU A 49 7.72 -12.52 15.44
C LEU A 49 7.83 -12.04 13.99
N TRP A 50 8.28 -10.80 13.76
CA TRP A 50 8.52 -10.28 12.42
C TRP A 50 9.47 -11.17 11.62
N TYR A 51 10.58 -11.65 12.21
CA TYR A 51 11.51 -12.55 11.53
C TYR A 51 10.93 -13.94 11.29
N ILE A 52 10.06 -14.43 12.17
CA ILE A 52 9.35 -15.70 11.95
C ILE A 52 8.42 -15.57 10.74
N LEU A 53 7.61 -14.51 10.69
CA LEU A 53 6.71 -14.22 9.57
C LEU A 53 7.46 -13.96 8.27
N LEU A 54 8.61 -13.27 8.33
CA LEU A 54 9.45 -13.01 7.16
C LEU A 54 10.00 -14.30 6.56
N LYS A 55 10.42 -15.27 7.39
CA LYS A 55 10.87 -16.58 6.91
C LYS A 55 9.73 -17.37 6.27
N GLU A 56 8.54 -17.37 6.89
CA GLU A 56 7.32 -17.93 6.28
C GLU A 56 7.07 -17.33 4.90
N ARG A 57 7.05 -16.00 4.81
CA ARG A 57 6.76 -15.28 3.57
C ARG A 57 7.75 -15.64 2.47
N ASN A 58 9.04 -15.67 2.80
CA ASN A 58 10.08 -16.04 1.85
C ASN A 58 9.94 -17.51 1.39
N MET A 59 9.61 -18.42 2.30
CA MET A 59 9.34 -19.84 1.99
C MET A 59 8.09 -20.02 1.11
N LEU A 60 7.05 -19.21 1.31
CA LEU A 60 5.85 -19.24 0.48
C LEU A 60 6.10 -18.67 -0.92
N MET A 61 6.92 -17.61 -1.03
CA MET A 61 7.30 -17.04 -2.32
C MET A 61 8.12 -18.01 -3.17
N THR A 62 9.07 -18.74 -2.56
CA THR A 62 9.82 -19.78 -3.28
C THR A 62 8.90 -20.91 -3.73
N MET A 63 7.95 -21.32 -2.89
CA MET A 63 6.95 -22.32 -3.28
C MET A 63 6.04 -21.85 -4.42
N GLU A 64 5.54 -20.62 -4.36
CA GLU A 64 4.67 -20.06 -5.40
C GLU A 64 5.37 -20.07 -6.77
N GLU A 65 6.62 -19.60 -6.82
CA GLU A 65 7.43 -19.58 -8.04
C GLU A 65 7.71 -21.00 -8.57
N GLU A 66 8.00 -21.95 -7.69
CA GLU A 66 8.23 -23.35 -8.08
C GLU A 66 6.97 -24.01 -8.64
N HIS A 67 5.80 -23.79 -8.03
CA HIS A 67 4.53 -24.30 -8.56
C HIS A 67 4.16 -23.62 -9.88
N TYR A 68 4.39 -22.31 -10.00
CA TYR A 68 4.22 -21.59 -11.26
C TYR A 68 5.11 -22.18 -12.37
N ARG A 69 6.39 -22.45 -12.07
CA ARG A 69 7.34 -23.09 -13.01
C ARG A 69 6.89 -24.49 -13.42
N CYS A 70 6.35 -25.27 -12.49
CA CYS A 70 5.81 -26.60 -12.74
C CYS A 70 4.42 -26.59 -13.39
N LEU A 71 3.79 -25.42 -13.57
CA LEU A 71 2.41 -25.26 -14.03
C LEU A 71 1.38 -25.99 -13.14
N GLU A 72 1.68 -26.07 -11.84
CA GLU A 72 0.84 -26.66 -10.81
C GLU A 72 0.18 -25.58 -9.95
N ARG A 73 -0.96 -25.89 -9.35
CA ARG A 73 -1.62 -24.97 -8.43
C ARG A 73 -0.95 -25.08 -7.06
N MET A 74 -0.55 -23.94 -6.50
CA MET A 74 0.02 -23.89 -5.16
C MET A 74 -0.95 -24.46 -4.11
N PRO A 75 -0.48 -25.33 -3.19
CA PRO A 75 -1.27 -25.78 -2.07
C PRO A 75 -1.50 -24.60 -1.11
N ASN A 76 -2.78 -24.34 -0.80
CA ASN A 76 -3.24 -23.34 0.17
C ASN A 76 -2.67 -21.89 -0.03
N PRO A 77 -3.01 -21.20 -1.14
CA PRO A 77 -2.53 -19.83 -1.40
C PRO A 77 -2.97 -18.82 -0.32
N GLU A 78 -4.07 -19.10 0.39
CA GLU A 78 -4.57 -18.26 1.49
C GLU A 78 -3.54 -18.10 2.63
N ARG A 79 -2.58 -19.04 2.79
CA ARG A 79 -1.51 -18.93 3.80
C ARG A 79 -0.65 -17.70 3.56
N PHE A 80 -0.40 -17.33 2.31
CA PHE A 80 0.37 -16.14 1.95
C PHE A 80 -0.36 -14.86 2.38
N GLU A 81 -1.65 -14.74 2.02
CA GLU A 81 -2.50 -13.61 2.40
C GLU A 81 -2.56 -13.43 3.93
N LYS A 82 -2.69 -14.54 4.69
CA LYS A 82 -2.73 -14.51 6.16
C LYS A 82 -1.40 -14.03 6.78
N VAL A 83 -0.27 -14.39 6.17
CA VAL A 83 1.05 -13.93 6.62
C VAL A 83 1.22 -12.45 6.33
N GLU A 84 0.83 -11.99 5.14
CA GLU A 84 0.88 -10.56 4.79
C GLU A 84 -0.03 -9.73 5.70
N GLU A 85 -1.27 -10.17 5.94
CA GLU A 85 -2.19 -9.51 6.89
C GLU A 85 -1.57 -9.43 8.31
N SER A 86 -0.90 -10.49 8.75
CA SER A 86 -0.22 -10.51 10.05
C SER A 86 0.95 -9.52 10.11
N MET A 87 1.72 -9.39 9.01
CA MET A 87 2.84 -8.45 8.91
C MET A 87 2.35 -6.99 8.87
N GLU A 88 1.27 -6.71 8.14
CA GLU A 88 0.63 -5.38 8.11
C GLU A 88 0.11 -4.99 9.50
N ASN A 89 -0.61 -5.89 10.17
CA ASN A 89 -1.12 -5.66 11.52
C ASN A 89 0.02 -5.40 12.52
N LEU A 90 1.16 -6.10 12.38
CA LEU A 90 2.33 -5.89 13.21
C LEU A 90 2.94 -4.50 12.98
N LEU A 91 3.11 -4.10 11.72
CA LEU A 91 3.62 -2.77 11.37
C LEU A 91 2.71 -1.66 11.93
N LEU A 92 1.39 -1.80 11.77
CA LEU A 92 0.42 -0.84 12.31
C LEU A 92 0.53 -0.69 13.83
N VAL A 93 0.66 -1.79 14.58
CA VAL A 93 0.81 -1.73 16.04
C VAL A 93 2.14 -1.05 16.44
N ILE A 94 3.22 -1.27 15.69
CA ILE A 94 4.49 -0.58 15.92
C ILE A 94 4.37 0.91 15.61
N GLU A 95 3.73 1.28 14.50
CA GLU A 95 3.47 2.67 14.14
C GLU A 95 2.60 3.39 15.18
N GLU A 96 1.54 2.74 15.67
CA GLU A 96 0.69 3.23 16.76
C GLU A 96 1.53 3.55 18.02
N ARG A 97 2.42 2.63 18.41
CA ARG A 97 3.30 2.79 19.58
C ARG A 97 4.31 3.92 19.39
N ASN A 98 5.01 3.94 18.26
CA ASN A 98 6.01 4.96 17.95
C ASN A 98 5.37 6.34 17.86
N ARG A 99 4.14 6.44 17.32
CA ARG A 99 3.39 7.69 17.28
C ARG A 99 3.04 8.16 18.70
N ALA A 100 2.52 7.28 19.54
CA ALA A 100 2.18 7.63 20.92
C ALA A 100 3.40 8.10 21.73
N GLU A 101 4.56 7.44 21.56
CA GLU A 101 5.81 7.84 22.20
C GLU A 101 6.28 9.22 21.70
N ALA A 102 6.29 9.44 20.38
CA ALA A 102 6.67 10.72 19.80
C ALA A 102 5.76 11.89 20.22
N GLU A 103 4.44 11.65 20.28
CA GLU A 103 3.46 12.65 20.75
C GLU A 103 3.67 13.00 22.23
N LEU A 104 4.08 12.04 23.07
CA LEU A 104 4.36 12.31 24.49
C LEU A 104 5.69 13.03 24.70
N GLU A 105 6.73 12.67 23.96
CA GLU A 105 8.08 13.24 24.12
C GLU A 105 8.20 14.62 23.44
N ASN A 106 7.76 14.71 22.18
CA ASN A 106 7.98 15.87 21.32
C ASN A 106 6.72 16.71 21.09
N GLY A 107 5.54 16.21 21.49
CA GLY A 107 4.24 16.84 21.22
C GLY A 107 3.69 16.58 19.82
N GLU A 108 4.52 16.12 18.88
CA GLU A 108 4.17 15.84 17.49
C GLU A 108 4.95 14.63 16.95
N TRP A 109 4.33 13.85 16.07
CA TRP A 109 5.00 12.78 15.33
C TRP A 109 5.78 13.35 14.13
N ILE A 110 7.11 13.26 14.20
CA ILE A 110 8.03 13.69 13.13
C ILE A 110 8.20 12.53 12.15
N GLY A 111 7.26 12.40 11.21
CA GLY A 111 7.41 11.53 10.05
C GLY A 111 7.24 12.30 8.75
N PRO A 112 7.40 11.63 7.60
CA PRO A 112 7.24 12.27 6.30
C PRO A 112 5.83 12.87 6.16
N GLN A 113 5.76 14.19 5.98
CA GLN A 113 4.50 14.91 5.84
C GLN A 113 4.20 15.17 4.36
N VAL A 114 2.91 15.22 4.02
CA VAL A 114 2.47 15.59 2.68
C VAL A 114 2.27 17.10 2.63
N VAL A 115 3.16 17.79 1.91
CA VAL A 115 3.16 19.25 1.75
C VAL A 115 2.69 19.61 0.35
N ASP A 116 1.87 20.65 0.24
CA ASP A 116 1.49 21.21 -1.05
C ASP A 116 2.69 21.94 -1.69
N SER A 117 3.08 21.49 -2.88
CA SER A 117 4.16 22.04 -3.68
C SER A 117 3.65 22.39 -5.09
N LEU A 118 4.45 23.14 -5.83
CA LEU A 118 4.27 23.30 -7.27
C LEU A 118 5.19 22.36 -8.05
N ASP A 119 4.71 21.91 -9.19
CA ASP A 119 5.49 21.21 -10.21
C ASP A 119 6.23 22.21 -11.13
N VAL A 120 7.08 21.71 -12.02
CA VAL A 120 7.83 22.52 -12.98
C VAL A 120 6.95 23.33 -13.95
N LEU A 121 5.66 23.03 -14.02
CA LEU A 121 4.68 23.75 -14.84
C LEU A 121 3.73 24.62 -13.99
N GLY A 122 4.02 24.84 -12.71
CA GLY A 122 3.18 25.63 -11.80
C GLY A 122 1.88 24.94 -11.37
N ARG A 123 1.76 23.63 -11.61
CA ARG A 123 0.60 22.84 -11.18
C ARG A 123 0.71 22.50 -9.68
N PRO A 124 -0.37 22.56 -8.90
CA PRO A 124 -0.36 22.12 -7.52
C PRO A 124 -0.18 20.60 -7.45
N VAL A 125 0.84 20.15 -6.72
CA VAL A 125 1.20 18.76 -6.51
C VAL A 125 1.52 18.54 -5.04
N LYS A 126 0.98 17.47 -4.47
CA LYS A 126 1.33 17.02 -3.13
C LYS A 126 2.68 16.31 -3.17
N LYS A 127 3.65 16.77 -2.39
CA LYS A 127 4.97 16.14 -2.26
C LYS A 127 5.19 15.67 -0.83
N LEU A 128 5.85 14.54 -0.68
CA LEU A 128 6.29 14.06 0.62
C LEU A 128 7.56 14.80 1.04
N THR A 129 7.67 15.20 2.30
CA THR A 129 8.91 15.76 2.84
C THR A 129 10.03 14.71 2.83
N SER A 130 11.21 15.12 2.39
CA SER A 130 12.43 14.32 2.42
C SER A 130 13.49 15.00 3.29
N GLU A 131 14.42 14.21 3.81
CA GLU A 131 15.60 14.74 4.50
C GLU A 131 16.57 15.37 3.48
N HIS A 132 17.21 16.46 3.87
CA HIS A 132 18.16 17.19 3.05
C HIS A 132 19.39 17.54 3.90
N GLU A 133 20.59 17.39 3.33
CA GLU A 133 21.86 17.71 4.03
C GLU A 133 21.99 19.21 4.31
N GLU A 134 21.48 20.03 3.40
CA GLU A 134 21.53 21.48 3.49
C GLU A 134 20.11 22.05 3.52
N PRO A 135 19.86 23.11 4.31
CA PRO A 135 18.56 23.78 4.29
C PRO A 135 18.30 24.30 2.88
N ARG A 136 17.02 24.33 2.48
CA ARG A 136 16.62 24.94 1.22
C ARG A 136 16.96 26.44 1.25
N CYS A 137 18.11 26.80 0.71
CA CYS A 137 18.53 28.18 0.59
C CYS A 137 17.65 28.89 -0.45
N ALA A 138 17.31 30.14 -0.18
CA ALA A 138 16.42 30.94 -1.03
C ALA A 138 17.15 31.55 -2.25
N ASP A 139 18.24 30.95 -2.73
CA ASP A 139 19.14 31.61 -3.69
C ASP A 139 18.96 31.14 -5.14
N ARG A 140 18.87 32.12 -6.06
CA ARG A 140 18.70 32.06 -7.55
C ARG A 140 17.53 31.23 -8.08
N SER A 141 17.12 30.13 -7.46
CA SER A 141 15.93 29.37 -7.85
C SER A 141 14.63 30.12 -7.54
N ALA A 142 14.65 31.12 -6.65
CA ALA A 142 13.52 32.06 -6.51
C ALA A 142 13.28 32.87 -7.80
N GLN A 143 14.34 33.21 -8.55
CA GLN A 143 14.19 33.77 -9.91
C GLN A 143 13.71 32.72 -10.91
N ALA A 144 14.05 31.44 -10.71
CA ALA A 144 13.49 30.35 -11.51
C ALA A 144 11.98 30.21 -11.22
N ASP A 145 11.53 30.31 -9.96
CA ASP A 145 10.12 30.34 -9.57
C ASP A 145 9.39 31.57 -10.16
N GLU A 146 10.04 32.73 -10.30
CA GLU A 146 9.51 33.88 -11.06
C GLU A 146 9.41 33.59 -12.58
N LEU A 147 10.36 32.83 -13.15
CA LEU A 147 10.31 32.36 -14.54
C LEU A 147 9.19 31.32 -14.77
N MET A 148 8.70 30.65 -13.71
CA MET A 148 7.61 29.67 -13.78
C MET A 148 6.22 30.28 -13.98
N TRP A 149 6.07 31.59 -13.81
CA TRP A 149 4.81 32.32 -14.01
C TRP A 149 4.84 33.16 -15.30
N SER A 150 5.56 32.70 -16.32
CA SER A 150 5.49 33.27 -17.66
C SER A 150 4.05 33.24 -18.19
N GLU A 151 3.66 34.22 -18.99
CA GLU A 151 2.33 34.31 -19.62
C GLU A 151 1.84 32.99 -20.25
N LYS A 152 2.75 32.23 -20.88
CA LYS A 152 2.48 30.92 -21.47
C LYS A 152 2.07 29.86 -20.45
N THR A 153 2.66 29.88 -19.25
CA THR A 153 2.33 28.92 -18.18
C THR A 153 0.95 29.20 -17.62
N VAL A 154 0.59 30.48 -17.45
CA VAL A 154 -0.74 30.90 -17.00
C VAL A 154 -1.80 30.52 -18.03
N GLU A 155 -1.52 30.73 -19.32
CA GLU A 155 -2.39 30.31 -20.41
C GLU A 155 -2.58 28.78 -20.43
N LEU A 156 -1.50 28.02 -20.29
CA LEU A 156 -1.55 26.56 -20.18
C LEU A 156 -2.42 26.11 -19.00
N LEU A 157 -2.22 26.68 -17.82
CA LEU A 157 -3.00 26.35 -16.62
C LEU A 157 -4.49 26.69 -16.80
N ARG A 158 -4.81 27.79 -17.49
CA ARG A 158 -6.18 28.16 -17.86
C ARG A 158 -6.80 27.13 -18.81
N LEU A 159 -6.12 26.78 -19.90
CA LEU A 159 -6.60 25.79 -20.87
C LEU A 159 -6.82 24.41 -20.22
N GLU A 160 -5.96 24.01 -19.28
CA GLU A 160 -6.16 22.78 -18.52
C GLU A 160 -7.39 22.82 -17.64
N ARG A 161 -7.66 23.95 -16.95
CA ARG A 161 -8.87 24.12 -16.15
C ARG A 161 -10.12 24.03 -17.03
N GLU A 162 -10.12 24.71 -18.17
CA GLU A 162 -11.21 24.66 -19.15
C GLU A 162 -11.41 23.24 -19.68
N ARG A 163 -10.35 22.53 -20.05
CA ARG A 163 -10.41 21.13 -20.51
C ARG A 163 -10.95 20.19 -19.43
N ARG A 164 -10.53 20.34 -18.17
CA ARG A 164 -11.05 19.57 -17.03
C ARG A 164 -12.55 19.85 -16.81
N ALA A 165 -12.98 21.11 -16.91
CA ALA A 165 -14.38 21.49 -16.78
C ALA A 165 -15.24 20.89 -17.91
N THR A 166 -14.78 20.96 -19.16
CA THR A 166 -15.46 20.37 -20.30
C THR A 166 -15.58 18.86 -20.17
N ARG A 167 -14.49 18.16 -19.82
CA ARG A 167 -14.51 16.70 -19.57
C ARG A 167 -15.50 16.32 -18.46
N ARG A 168 -15.53 17.07 -17.35
CA ARG A 168 -16.50 16.85 -16.26
C ARG A 168 -17.94 17.02 -16.73
N ARG A 169 -18.25 18.07 -17.50
CA ARG A 169 -19.59 18.32 -18.05
C ARG A 169 -20.00 17.22 -19.02
N GLU A 170 -19.11 16.80 -19.91
CA GLU A 170 -19.38 15.72 -20.87
C GLU A 170 -19.63 14.39 -20.17
N HIS A 171 -18.82 14.05 -19.16
CA HIS A 171 -19.03 12.84 -18.35
C HIS A 171 -20.39 12.88 -17.65
N GLN A 172 -20.73 13.98 -16.97
CA GLN A 172 -22.06 14.14 -16.34
C GLN A 172 -23.20 14.05 -17.36
N ARG A 173 -23.03 14.60 -18.57
CA ARG A 173 -24.04 14.49 -19.63
C ARG A 173 -24.21 13.04 -20.09
N ARG A 174 -23.11 12.30 -20.23
CA ARG A 174 -23.12 10.86 -20.56
C ARG A 174 -23.82 10.07 -19.45
N GLU A 175 -23.46 10.27 -18.19
CA GLU A 175 -24.10 9.61 -17.04
C GLU A 175 -25.61 9.88 -16.95
N ARG A 176 -26.03 11.13 -17.20
CA ARG A 176 -27.45 11.50 -17.25
C ARG A 176 -28.18 10.81 -18.40
N TYR A 177 -27.54 10.72 -19.56
CA TYR A 177 -28.07 10.04 -20.74
C TYR A 177 -28.18 8.54 -20.49
N THR A 178 -27.12 7.87 -20.02
CA THR A 178 -27.11 6.44 -19.70
C THR A 178 -28.16 6.12 -18.64
N SER A 179 -28.21 6.88 -17.54
CA SER A 179 -29.21 6.72 -16.48
C SER A 179 -30.64 6.91 -16.98
N ARG A 180 -30.87 7.89 -17.87
CA ARG A 180 -32.19 8.11 -18.49
C ARG A 180 -32.57 6.98 -19.44
N MET A 181 -31.64 6.51 -20.27
CA MET A 181 -31.85 5.38 -21.18
C MET A 181 -32.15 4.09 -20.42
N ALA A 182 -31.40 3.78 -19.35
CA ALA A 182 -31.66 2.61 -18.52
C ALA A 182 -33.04 2.65 -17.86
N ARG A 183 -33.48 3.82 -17.39
CA ARG A 183 -34.86 4.01 -16.89
C ARG A 183 -35.90 3.80 -17.99
N TRP A 184 -35.66 4.33 -19.18
CA TRP A 184 -36.57 4.19 -20.31
C TRP A 184 -36.71 2.73 -20.75
N GLN A 185 -35.60 2.02 -20.93
CA GLN A 185 -35.58 0.58 -21.24
C GLN A 185 -36.28 -0.26 -20.16
N LYS A 186 -36.13 0.09 -18.88
CA LYS A 186 -36.84 -0.60 -17.78
C LYS A 186 -38.35 -0.37 -17.82
N LEU A 187 -38.80 0.84 -18.19
CA LEU A 187 -40.22 1.14 -18.37
C LEU A 187 -40.79 0.40 -19.60
N ASP A 188 -40.05 0.36 -20.71
CA ASP A 188 -40.46 -0.37 -21.91
C ASP A 188 -40.57 -1.88 -21.64
N TYR A 189 -39.62 -2.46 -20.91
CA TYR A 189 -39.67 -3.88 -20.50
C TYR A 189 -40.90 -4.23 -19.64
N LEU A 190 -41.33 -3.30 -18.77
CA LEU A 190 -42.58 -3.45 -18.01
C LEU A 190 -43.82 -3.36 -18.91
N SER A 191 -43.76 -2.57 -19.99
CA SER A 191 -44.86 -2.45 -20.95
C SER A 191 -45.04 -3.71 -21.80
N GLU A 192 -43.96 -4.40 -22.18
CA GLU A 192 -44.00 -5.64 -22.96
C GLU A 192 -44.44 -6.86 -22.14
N SER A 193 -44.22 -6.87 -20.82
CA SER A 193 -44.62 -7.97 -19.92
C SER A 193 -46.08 -7.90 -19.45
N SER A 194 -46.81 -6.85 -19.83
CA SER A 194 -48.20 -6.58 -19.38
C SER A 194 -49.26 -6.91 -20.43
N GLY A 195 -48.86 -7.51 -21.57
CA GLY A 195 -49.72 -7.89 -22.69
C GLY A 195 -49.88 -9.40 -22.86
#